data_AF-N0B446-F1
#
_entry.id   AF-N0B446-F1
#
_cell.length_a   1.000
_cell.length_b   1.000
_cell.length_c   1.000
_cell.angle_alpha   90.00
_cell.angle_beta   90.00
_cell.angle_gamma   90.00
#
_symmetry.space_group_name_H-M   'P 1'
#
loop_
_entity.id
_entity.type
_entity.pdbx_description
1 polymer ?
#
loop_
_entity_poly.entity_id
_entity_poly.type
_entity_poly.pdbx_seq_one_letter_code
_entity_poly.pdbx_strand_id
1 'polypeptide(L)'
;MDEFIIAISEITEDMERALNEENDPEFEKLLTERNALMGKVDEYRVNHPCAKYSPKSKQLLDAALQVDMRMAPVLKERMAETESTLIKIEKNKKVSKKYSPYMKQTNGVFVDSKK
;
A
#
# COMPACT_ATOMS: atom_id res chain seq x y z
N MET A 1 17.73 -22.19 0.54
CA MET A 1 16.27 -22.31 0.72
C MET A 1 15.86 -21.73 2.06
N ASP A 2 16.34 -22.29 3.18
CA ASP A 2 15.96 -21.84 4.53
C ASP A 2 16.32 -20.37 4.79
N GLU A 3 17.46 -19.89 4.30
CA GLU A 3 17.85 -18.48 4.38
C GLU A 3 16.84 -17.54 3.71
N PHE A 4 16.27 -17.94 2.56
CA PHE A 4 15.23 -17.15 1.90
C PHE A 4 13.95 -17.11 2.74
N ILE A 5 13.60 -18.20 3.41
CA ILE A 5 12.41 -18.26 4.25
C ILE A 5 12.57 -17.43 5.52
N ILE A 6 13.76 -17.44 6.13
CA ILE A 6 14.10 -16.58 7.26
C ILE A 6 13.96 -15.11 6.85
N ALA A 7 14.58 -14.71 5.74
CA ALA A 7 14.50 -13.34 5.25
C ALA A 7 13.06 -12.92 4.90
N ILE A 8 12.26 -13.82 4.30
CA ILE A 8 10.83 -13.54 4.05
C ILE A 8 10.07 -13.32 5.37
N SER A 9 10.35 -14.12 6.40
CA SER A 9 9.72 -13.97 7.71
C SER A 9 10.07 -12.63 8.34
N GLU A 10 11.35 -12.25 8.36
CA GLU A 10 11.83 -10.98 8.91
C GLU A 10 11.20 -9.79 8.18
N ILE A 11 11.21 -9.80 6.85
CA ILE A 11 10.56 -8.74 6.06
C ILE A 11 9.05 -8.68 6.34
N THR A 12 8.39 -9.81 6.56
CA THR A 12 6.94 -9.83 6.86
C THR A 12 6.65 -9.16 8.22
N GLU A 13 7.51 -9.35 9.21
CA GLU A 13 7.41 -8.66 10.51
C GLU A 13 7.68 -7.16 10.38
N ASP A 14 8.69 -6.78 9.59
CA ASP A 14 9.00 -5.37 9.33
C ASP A 14 7.89 -4.67 8.52
N MET A 15 7.23 -5.39 7.61
CA MET A 15 6.03 -4.90 6.91
C MET A 15 4.88 -4.62 7.88
N GLU A 16 4.62 -5.51 8.85
CA GLU A 16 3.61 -5.27 9.89
C GLU A 16 3.96 -4.02 10.72
N ARG A 17 5.24 -3.81 11.04
CA ARG A 17 5.70 -2.62 11.75
C ARG A 17 5.50 -1.35 10.91
N ALA A 18 5.96 -1.34 9.66
CA ALA A 18 5.80 -0.20 8.75
C ALA A 18 4.33 0.16 8.54
N LEU A 19 3.45 -0.85 8.47
CA LEU A 19 2.01 -0.65 8.37
C LEU A 19 1.45 0.05 9.62
N ASN A 20 1.83 -0.42 10.81
CA ASN A 20 1.39 0.15 12.09
C ASN A 20 1.94 1.57 12.33
N GLU A 21 3.12 1.88 11.80
CA GLU A 21 3.75 3.20 11.87
C GLU A 21 3.25 4.17 10.77
N GLU A 22 2.32 3.73 9.91
CA GLU A 22 1.81 4.51 8.76
C GLU A 22 2.92 4.94 7.80
N ASN A 23 4.00 4.15 7.72
CA ASN A 23 5.13 4.40 6.85
C ASN A 23 4.96 3.68 5.50
N ASP A 24 4.01 4.18 4.69
CA ASP A 24 3.68 3.60 3.39
C ASP A 24 4.89 3.46 2.43
N PRO A 25 5.85 4.42 2.35
CA PRO A 25 7.04 4.27 1.51
C PRO A 25 7.93 3.09 1.91
N GLU A 26 8.15 2.88 3.21
CA GLU A 26 8.95 1.73 3.67
C GLU A 26 8.18 0.43 3.46
N PHE A 27 6.87 0.43 3.68
CA PHE A 27 6.02 -0.72 3.40
C PHE A 27 6.09 -1.17 1.93
N GLU A 28 6.01 -0.23 0.98
CA GLU A 28 6.11 -0.52 -0.46
C GLU A 28 7.49 -1.09 -0.85
N LYS A 29 8.55 -0.54 -0.27
CA LYS A 29 9.91 -1.04 -0.45
C LYS A 29 10.05 -2.48 0.06
N LEU A 30 9.62 -2.75 1.28
CA LEU A 30 9.65 -4.09 1.89
C LEU A 30 8.81 -5.10 1.10
N LEU A 31 7.62 -4.70 0.61
CA LEU A 31 6.79 -5.55 -0.25
C LEU A 31 7.52 -5.94 -1.53
N THR A 32 8.23 -5.00 -2.15
CA THR A 32 9.01 -5.25 -3.36
C THR A 32 10.17 -6.22 -3.09
N GLU A 33 10.89 -6.03 -1.98
CA GLU A 33 11.97 -6.91 -1.54
C GLU A 33 11.47 -8.33 -1.24
N ARG A 34 10.33 -8.44 -0.53
CA ARG A 34 9.68 -9.73 -0.26
C ARG A 34 9.33 -10.48 -1.54
N ASN A 35 8.72 -9.79 -2.52
CA ASN A 35 8.36 -10.38 -3.81
C ASN A 35 9.58 -10.87 -4.58
N ALA A 36 10.68 -10.12 -4.54
CA ALA A 36 11.94 -10.55 -5.14
C ALA A 36 12.50 -11.82 -4.48
N LEU A 37 12.40 -11.94 -3.15
CA LEU A 37 12.79 -13.16 -2.43
C LEU A 37 11.89 -14.35 -2.76
N MET A 38 10.57 -14.14 -2.87
CA MET A 38 9.64 -15.20 -3.30
C MET A 38 9.99 -15.71 -4.70
N GLY A 39 10.31 -14.82 -5.64
CA GLY A 39 10.80 -15.20 -6.96
C GLY A 39 12.06 -16.08 -6.90
N LYS A 40 13.02 -15.74 -6.04
CA LYS A 40 14.22 -16.58 -5.82
C LYS A 40 13.88 -17.94 -5.21
N VAL A 41 12.88 -18.02 -4.34
CA VAL A 41 12.40 -19.30 -3.79
C VAL A 41 11.80 -20.17 -4.90
N ASP A 42 11.00 -19.58 -5.79
CA ASP A 42 10.42 -20.29 -6.92
C ASP A 42 11.50 -20.80 -7.89
N GLU A 43 12.45 -19.94 -8.27
CA GLU A 43 13.61 -20.33 -9.07
C GLU A 43 14.41 -21.46 -8.42
N TYR A 44 14.65 -21.38 -7.11
CA TYR A 44 15.36 -22.43 -6.37
C TYR A 44 14.61 -23.77 -6.45
N ARG A 45 13.28 -23.75 -6.31
CA ARG A 45 12.43 -24.96 -6.38
C ARG A 45 12.35 -25.56 -7.77
N VAL A 46 12.34 -24.73 -8.82
CA VAL A 46 12.43 -25.20 -10.21
C VAL A 46 13.75 -25.95 -10.44
N ASN A 47 14.85 -25.40 -9.94
CA ASN A 47 16.18 -26.01 -10.09
C ASN A 47 16.40 -27.22 -9.15
N HIS A 48 15.62 -27.33 -8.08
CA HIS A 48 15.72 -28.41 -7.09
C HIS A 48 14.33 -28.99 -6.78
N PRO A 49 13.74 -29.80 -7.68
CA PRO A 49 12.37 -30.28 -7.56
C PRO A 49 12.14 -31.19 -6.34
N CYS A 50 13.20 -31.80 -5.81
CA CYS A 50 13.15 -32.61 -4.59
C CYS A 50 13.40 -31.81 -3.30
N ALA A 51 13.65 -30.49 -3.39
CA ALA A 51 13.88 -29.66 -2.22
C ALA A 51 12.60 -29.57 -1.37
N LYS A 52 12.75 -29.90 -0.09
CA LYS A 52 11.68 -29.81 0.90
C LYS A 52 12.04 -28.74 1.93
N TYR A 53 11.03 -28.00 2.37
CA TYR A 53 11.20 -27.09 3.50
C TYR A 53 11.56 -27.86 4.76
N SER A 54 12.53 -27.33 5.51
CA SER A 54 12.81 -27.81 6.86
C SER A 54 11.61 -27.54 7.79
N PRO A 55 11.48 -28.27 8.91
CA PRO A 55 10.43 -28.02 9.89
C PRO A 55 10.40 -26.56 10.38
N LYS A 56 11.59 -25.95 10.56
CA LYS A 56 11.73 -24.55 10.95
C LYS A 56 11.19 -23.61 9.88
N SER A 57 11.57 -23.83 8.61
CA SER A 57 11.07 -23.02 7.49
C SER A 57 9.55 -23.10 7.35
N LYS A 58 8.94 -24.26 7.61
CA LYS A 58 7.47 -24.39 7.63
C LYS A 58 6.84 -23.54 8.73
N GLN A 59 7.37 -23.59 9.95
CA GLN A 59 6.88 -22.77 11.05
C GLN A 59 6.98 -21.26 10.76
N LEU A 60 8.07 -20.82 10.14
CA LEU A 60 8.26 -19.42 9.75
C LEU A 60 7.27 -19.00 8.66
N LEU A 61 7.00 -19.86 7.66
CA LEU A 61 5.99 -19.59 6.64
C LEU A 61 4.58 -19.51 7.23
N ASP A 62 4.25 -20.41 8.16
CA ASP A 62 2.96 -20.38 8.85
C ASP A 62 2.80 -19.10 9.68
N ALA A 63 3.86 -18.68 10.38
CA ALA A 63 3.86 -17.42 11.14
C ALA A 63 3.71 -16.20 10.22
N ALA A 64 4.45 -16.14 9.13
CA ALA A 64 4.34 -15.07 8.13
C ALA A 64 2.93 -15.00 7.52
N LEU A 65 2.30 -16.15 7.25
CA LEU A 65 0.92 -16.21 6.78
C LEU A 65 -0.07 -15.62 7.80
N GLN A 66 0.11 -15.89 9.09
CA GLN A 66 -0.71 -15.28 10.13
C GLN A 66 -0.55 -13.76 10.19
N VAL A 67 0.66 -13.24 9.97
CA VAL A 67 0.91 -11.80 9.88
C VAL A 67 0.19 -11.21 8.66
N ASP A 68 0.32 -11.83 7.49
CA ASP A 68 -0.39 -11.40 6.26
C ASP A 68 -1.91 -11.34 6.47
N MET A 69 -2.49 -12.35 7.11
CA MET A 69 -3.91 -12.39 7.42
C MET A 69 -4.37 -11.24 8.33
N ARG A 70 -3.49 -10.76 9.23
CA ARG A 70 -3.76 -9.60 10.09
C ARG A 70 -3.61 -8.28 9.35
N MET A 71 -2.64 -8.16 8.45
CA MET A 71 -2.40 -6.95 7.65
C MET A 71 -3.49 -6.74 6.56
N ALA A 72 -3.98 -7.81 5.95
CA ALA A 72 -4.94 -7.75 4.86
C ALA A 72 -6.21 -6.90 5.12
N PRO A 73 -6.93 -7.04 6.27
CA PRO A 73 -8.08 -6.19 6.55
C PRO A 73 -7.71 -4.72 6.73
N VAL A 74 -6.57 -4.43 7.38
CA VAL A 74 -6.08 -3.06 7.60
C VAL A 74 -5.78 -2.37 6.26
N LEU A 75 -5.09 -3.06 5.36
CA LEU A 75 -4.81 -2.55 4.01
C LEU A 75 -6.11 -2.30 3.24
N LYS A 76 -7.08 -3.22 3.32
CA LYS A 76 -8.37 -3.07 2.65
C LYS A 76 -9.15 -1.85 3.15
N GLU A 77 -9.14 -1.62 4.46
CA GLU A 77 -9.77 -0.44 5.07
C GLU A 77 -9.10 0.85 4.59
N ARG A 78 -7.76 0.93 4.65
CA ARG A 78 -6.99 2.09 4.17
C ARG A 78 -7.21 2.39 2.69
N MET A 79 -7.31 1.35 1.86
CA MET A 79 -7.63 1.51 0.43
C MET A 79 -9.02 2.12 0.23
N ALA A 80 -10.02 1.66 0.99
CA ALA A 80 -11.38 2.21 0.92
C ALA A 80 -11.44 3.67 1.39
N GLU A 81 -10.70 4.02 2.45
CA GLU A 81 -10.56 5.40 2.92
C GLU A 81 -9.92 6.31 1.87
N THR A 82 -8.86 5.82 1.22
CA THR A 82 -8.16 6.53 0.15
C THR A 82 -9.09 6.78 -1.04
N GLU A 83 -9.86 5.77 -1.47
CA GLU A 83 -10.85 5.90 -2.53
C GLU A 83 -11.91 6.97 -2.19
N SER A 84 -12.43 6.93 -0.95
CA SER A 84 -13.41 7.91 -0.48
C SER A 84 -12.84 9.34 -0.53
N THR A 85 -11.56 9.50 -0.20
CA THR A 85 -10.84 10.78 -0.18
C THR A 85 -10.61 11.29 -1.60
N LEU A 86 -10.23 10.43 -2.53
CA LEU A 86 -10.10 10.77 -3.95
C LEU A 86 -11.44 11.26 -4.52
N ILE A 87 -12.55 10.57 -4.23
CA ILE A 87 -13.89 10.99 -4.66
C ILE A 87 -14.24 12.38 -4.12
N LYS A 88 -13.90 12.67 -2.85
CA LYS A 88 -14.09 14.01 -2.25
C LYS A 88 -13.25 15.07 -2.96
N ILE A 89 -11.98 14.79 -3.25
CA ILE A 89 -11.09 15.70 -3.99
C ILE A 89 -11.65 16.00 -5.38
N GLU A 90 -12.14 14.99 -6.10
CA GLU A 90 -12.77 15.18 -7.41
C GLU A 90 -14.03 16.06 -7.35
N LYS A 91 -14.90 15.83 -6.36
CA LYS A 91 -16.08 16.66 -6.12
C LYS A 91 -15.67 18.10 -5.83
N ASN A 92 -14.69 18.32 -4.95
CA ASN A 92 -14.17 19.65 -4.63
C ASN A 92 -13.58 20.34 -5.86
N LYS A 93 -12.83 19.61 -6.71
CA LYS A 93 -12.30 20.14 -7.97
C LYS A 93 -13.41 20.52 -8.95
N LYS A 94 -14.48 19.74 -9.04
CA LYS A 94 -15.67 20.05 -9.88
C LYS A 94 -16.41 21.29 -9.35
N VAL A 95 -16.61 21.40 -8.04
CA VAL A 95 -17.24 22.57 -7.40
C VAL A 95 -16.38 23.82 -7.60
N SER A 96 -15.08 23.75 -7.31
CA SER A 96 -14.13 24.85 -7.53
C SER A 96 -14.14 25.35 -8.98
N LYS A 97 -14.15 24.44 -9.98
CA LYS A 97 -14.30 24.83 -11.39
C LYS A 97 -15.63 25.51 -11.71
N LYS A 98 -16.73 25.10 -11.07
CA LYS A 98 -18.05 25.74 -11.23
C LYS A 98 -18.17 27.10 -10.53
N TYR A 99 -17.47 27.29 -9.42
CA TYR A 99 -17.47 28.53 -8.64
C TYR A 99 -16.40 29.55 -9.07
N SER A 100 -15.33 29.10 -9.74
CA SER A 100 -14.28 29.97 -10.29
C SER A 100 -14.82 31.12 -11.18
N PRO A 101 -15.86 30.93 -12.02
CA PRO A 101 -16.51 32.02 -12.77
C PRO A 101 -17.21 33.06 -11.87
N TYR A 102 -17.93 32.62 -10.83
CA TYR A 102 -18.67 33.52 -9.92
C TYR A 102 -17.73 34.36 -9.03
N MET A 103 -16.56 33.80 -8.70
CA MET A 103 -15.51 34.53 -7.98
C MET A 103 -14.89 35.65 -8.82
N LYS A 104 -14.84 35.50 -10.15
CA LYS A 104 -14.40 36.56 -11.07
C LYS A 104 -15.50 37.59 -11.35
N GLN A 105 -16.77 37.17 -11.36
CA GLN A 105 -17.91 38.08 -11.55
C GLN A 105 -18.12 39.03 -10.37
N THR A 106 -17.93 38.57 -9.12
CA THR A 106 -18.04 39.45 -7.93
C THR A 106 -16.99 40.56 -7.91
N ASN A 107 -15.80 40.36 -8.50
CA ASN A 107 -14.80 41.42 -8.69
C ASN A 107 -15.12 42.36 -9.88
N GLY A 108 -15.94 41.94 -10.84
CA GLY A 108 -16.30 42.73 -12.02
C GLY A 108 -17.60 43.55 -11.87
N VAL A 109 -18.52 43.13 -11.01
CA VAL A 109 -19.85 43.77 -10.84
C VAL A 109 -19.78 45.07 -10.02
N PHE A 110 -18.69 45.34 -9.31
CA PHE A 110 -18.52 46.62 -8.58
C PHE A 110 -18.12 47.81 -9.46
N VAL A 111 -17.78 47.61 -10.74
CA VAL A 111 -17.27 48.69 -11.59
C VAL A 111 -18.38 49.47 -12.32
N ASP A 112 -19.61 48.95 -12.40
CA ASP A 112 -20.68 49.55 -13.22
C ASP A 112 -21.80 50.26 -12.45
N SER A 113 -21.59 50.54 -11.15
CA SER A 113 -22.56 51.30 -10.33
C SER A 113 -22.30 52.81 -10.29
N LYS A 114 -21.39 53.32 -11.13
CA LYS A 114 -21.13 54.76 -11.31
C LYS A 114 -20.90 55.10 -12.78
N LYS A 115 -21.97 55.28 -13.54
CA LYS A 115 -22.02 56.23 -14.67
C LYS A 115 -23.44 56.61 -15.02
#